data_AF-A0AAX2GD23-F1
#
_entry.id   AF-A0AAX2GD23-F1
#
_cell.length_a   1.000
_cell.length_b   1.000
_cell.length_c   1.000
_cell.angle_alpha   90.00
_cell.angle_beta   90.00
_cell.angle_gamma   90.00
#
_symmetry.space_group_name_H-M   'P 1'
#
loop_
_entity.id
_entity.type
_entity.pdbx_description
1 polymer ?
#
loop_
_entity_poly.entity_id
_entity_poly.type
_entity_poly.pdbx_seq_one_letter_code
_entity_poly.pdbx_strand_id
1 'polypeptide(L)'
;MHGKELLYRWFKRQNFQVDIEYYLPEIKQRPDVFVERAGRKIAIEYQCANLAIEQLYKRTYSYWQAGIQVIWIVGGNQLKKQSAYWMKFSSLMAFSLQSYPQPLLIFFCPKQKSFMKCAFVTPFSTNVFFSHTIYLPTDTTTFEMLFSPVPFGKERLGEEWKKRKNYFRKNALPIWNYNYKSLLRLLYQFKCTPASFPSEIGVPLPSAFALQTNPFIWQAFLYMKCIGKLAVGECISLQYVCSYVKRYTKRRILPYFSKHIWKVAVTEYMTFLCYIGVLRKVGTYTYRKIRDVMMLKTEEEIIKHDEICLIHALSLFEANFNMRGGKGDIIKNDCEGIT
;
A
#
# COMPACT_ATOMS: atom_id res chain seq x y z
N MET A 1 9.04 9.03 26.88
CA MET A 1 9.00 10.49 27.05
C MET A 1 9.87 11.23 26.03
N HIS A 2 11.17 10.91 25.91
CA HIS A 2 12.12 11.63 25.03
C HIS A 2 11.68 11.89 23.57
N GLY A 3 11.01 10.93 22.91
CA GLY A 3 10.57 11.12 21.52
C GLY A 3 9.51 12.21 21.32
N LYS A 4 8.54 12.31 22.23
CA LYS A 4 7.47 13.33 22.16
C LYS A 4 8.04 14.74 22.36
N GLU A 5 8.95 14.88 23.32
CA GLU A 5 9.63 16.14 23.62
C GLU A 5 10.47 16.64 22.42
N LEU A 6 11.15 15.73 21.70
CA LEU A 6 11.86 16.10 20.47
C LEU A 6 10.90 16.56 19.37
N LEU A 7 9.75 15.91 19.20
CA LEU A 7 8.72 16.35 18.26
C LEU A 7 8.16 17.72 18.63
N TYR A 8 7.83 17.93 19.90
CA TYR A 8 7.41 19.24 20.43
C TYR A 8 8.43 20.33 20.10
N ARG A 9 9.71 20.11 20.42
CA ARG A 9 10.80 21.06 20.09
C ARG A 9 10.94 21.28 18.59
N TRP A 10 10.79 20.23 17.79
CA TRP A 10 10.86 20.32 16.33
C TRP A 10 9.75 21.20 15.74
N PHE A 11 8.51 21.07 16.22
CA PHE A 11 7.42 21.98 15.86
C PHE A 11 7.66 23.40 16.38
N LYS A 12 8.10 23.55 17.63
CA LYS A 12 8.31 24.86 18.25
C LYS A 12 9.36 25.70 17.52
N ARG A 13 10.45 25.09 17.05
CA ARG A 13 11.51 25.74 16.24
C ARG A 13 11.01 26.27 14.89
N GLN A 14 9.87 25.78 14.42
CA GLN A 14 9.23 26.21 13.17
C GLN A 14 8.05 27.17 13.44
N ASN A 15 7.99 27.78 14.63
CA ASN A 15 6.98 28.77 15.04
C ASN A 15 5.53 28.26 15.03
N PHE A 16 5.31 26.95 15.20
CA PHE A 16 3.97 26.42 15.41
C PHE A 16 3.46 26.75 16.82
N GLN A 17 2.16 27.00 16.94
CA GLN A 17 1.45 26.89 18.22
C GLN A 17 1.36 25.40 18.54
N VAL A 18 2.02 24.99 19.61
CA VAL A 18 2.22 23.58 19.93
C VAL A 18 2.21 23.37 21.43
N ASP A 19 1.51 22.33 21.85
CA ASP A 19 1.42 21.85 23.22
C ASP A 19 1.79 20.37 23.27
N ILE A 20 2.42 19.94 24.36
CA ILE A 20 2.73 18.53 24.60
C ILE A 20 1.69 17.96 25.56
N GLU A 21 1.17 16.76 25.26
CA GLU A 21 0.25 16.07 26.17
C GLU A 21 -0.98 16.91 26.60
N TYR A 22 -1.47 17.75 25.67
CA TYR A 22 -2.63 18.62 25.86
C TYR A 22 -3.90 17.78 26.08
N TYR A 23 -4.61 18.02 27.18
CA TYR A 23 -5.86 17.29 27.46
C TYR A 23 -7.03 17.95 26.72
N LEU A 24 -7.74 17.17 25.90
CA LEU A 24 -8.93 17.58 25.16
C LEU A 24 -10.18 17.06 25.89
N PRO A 25 -10.86 17.87 26.73
CA PRO A 25 -11.93 17.38 27.61
C PRO A 25 -13.13 16.83 26.84
N GLU A 26 -13.47 17.45 25.70
CA GLU A 26 -14.61 17.09 24.85
C GLU A 26 -14.56 15.64 24.38
N ILE A 27 -13.35 15.14 24.08
CA ILE A 27 -13.14 13.77 23.60
C ILE A 27 -12.42 12.88 24.61
N LYS A 28 -12.05 13.43 25.78
CA LYS A 28 -11.28 12.77 26.84
C LYS A 28 -10.01 12.09 26.30
N GLN A 29 -9.36 12.75 25.33
CA GLN A 29 -8.11 12.29 24.71
C GLN A 29 -6.97 13.21 25.08
N ARG A 30 -5.75 12.69 24.91
CA ARG A 30 -4.51 13.42 25.09
C ARG A 30 -3.56 13.07 23.94
N PRO A 31 -3.47 13.88 22.87
CA PRO A 31 -2.48 13.69 21.83
C PRO A 31 -1.07 13.82 22.41
N ASP A 32 -0.11 13.13 21.78
CA ASP A 32 1.29 13.23 22.20
C ASP A 32 1.84 14.63 21.96
N VAL A 33 1.50 15.23 20.82
CA VAL A 33 1.74 16.65 20.51
C VAL A 33 0.49 17.21 19.85
N PHE A 34 0.01 18.35 20.32
CA PHE A 34 -1.12 19.08 19.75
C PHE A 34 -0.59 20.32 19.04
N VAL A 35 -1.00 20.53 17.79
CA VAL A 35 -0.51 21.60 16.93
C VAL A 35 -1.69 22.39 16.39
N GLU A 36 -1.60 23.71 16.47
CA GLU A 36 -2.53 24.62 15.80
C GLU A 36 -1.83 25.39 14.67
N ARG A 37 -2.48 25.41 13.50
CA ARG A 37 -1.96 26.12 12.32
C ARG A 37 -3.11 26.64 11.47
N ALA A 38 -3.12 27.94 11.18
CA ALA A 38 -4.10 28.56 10.28
C ALA A 38 -5.56 28.17 10.61
N GLY A 39 -5.91 28.18 11.90
CA GLY A 39 -7.24 27.81 12.40
C GLY A 39 -7.53 26.31 12.43
N ARG A 40 -6.54 25.45 12.17
CA ARG A 40 -6.69 23.99 12.17
C ARG A 40 -6.02 23.36 13.38
N LYS A 41 -6.69 22.38 13.96
CA LYS A 41 -6.21 21.57 15.08
C LYS A 41 -5.68 20.24 14.56
N ILE A 42 -4.47 19.90 14.95
CA ILE A 42 -3.78 18.69 14.51
C ILE A 42 -3.24 17.95 15.74
N ALA A 43 -3.73 16.72 15.95
CA ALA A 43 -3.19 15.75 16.88
C ALA A 43 -2.05 14.96 16.22
N ILE A 44 -0.86 15.01 16.81
CA ILE A 44 0.25 14.14 16.43
C ILE A 44 0.32 13.00 17.44
N GLU A 45 0.32 11.78 16.91
CA GLU A 45 0.39 10.55 17.69
C GLU A 45 1.69 9.82 17.38
N TYR A 46 2.55 9.61 18.38
CA TYR A 46 3.86 9.00 18.23
C TYR A 46 3.91 7.62 18.88
N GLN A 47 3.75 6.58 18.06
CA GLN A 47 3.56 5.22 18.55
C GLN A 47 4.80 4.34 18.36
N CYS A 48 5.47 4.00 19.46
CA CYS A 48 6.68 3.15 19.48
C CYS A 48 6.43 1.66 19.63
N ALA A 49 5.24 1.25 20.07
CA ALA A 49 4.88 -0.13 20.36
C ALA A 49 3.61 -0.53 19.61
N ASN A 50 3.37 -1.82 19.43
CA ASN A 50 2.11 -2.26 18.85
C ASN A 50 0.98 -1.96 19.84
N LEU A 51 -0.05 -1.27 19.37
CA LEU A 51 -1.29 -1.05 20.09
C LEU A 51 -2.37 -1.96 19.48
N ALA A 52 -3.37 -2.32 20.29
CA ALA A 52 -4.57 -2.97 19.76
C ALA A 52 -5.22 -2.06 18.70
N ILE A 53 -5.67 -2.64 17.59
CA ILE A 53 -6.23 -1.87 16.47
C ILE A 53 -7.47 -1.08 16.92
N GLU A 54 -8.25 -1.64 17.84
CA GLU A 54 -9.45 -1.04 18.43
C GLU A 54 -9.11 0.27 19.15
N GLN A 55 -7.96 0.33 19.82
CA GLN A 55 -7.50 1.55 20.50
C GLN A 55 -7.03 2.60 19.50
N LEU A 56 -6.31 2.21 18.43
CA LEU A 56 -5.93 3.12 17.35
C LEU A 56 -7.16 3.73 16.68
N TYR A 57 -8.17 2.88 16.41
CA TYR A 57 -9.44 3.28 15.82
C TYR A 57 -10.19 4.26 16.72
N LYS A 58 -10.37 3.93 18.01
CA LYS A 58 -11.03 4.81 18.98
C LYS A 58 -10.38 6.19 19.03
N ARG A 59 -9.04 6.26 19.15
CA ARG A 59 -8.32 7.54 19.22
C ARG A 59 -8.51 8.36 17.95
N THR A 60 -8.29 7.74 16.79
CA THR A 60 -8.40 8.41 15.49
C THR A 60 -9.79 8.97 15.24
N TYR A 61 -10.82 8.15 15.48
CA TYR A 61 -12.19 8.56 15.24
C TYR A 61 -12.67 9.63 16.23
N SER A 62 -12.24 9.54 17.50
CA SER A 62 -12.51 10.61 18.48
C SER A 62 -11.95 11.96 18.04
N TYR A 63 -10.72 12.02 17.48
CA TYR A 63 -10.19 13.28 16.95
C TYR A 63 -11.04 13.80 15.77
N TRP A 64 -11.37 12.94 14.81
CA TRP A 64 -12.18 13.35 13.67
C TRP A 64 -13.56 13.85 14.04
N GLN A 65 -14.23 13.21 15.01
CA GLN A 65 -15.52 13.68 15.52
C GLN A 65 -15.46 15.08 16.15
N ALA A 66 -14.30 15.48 16.68
CA ALA A 66 -14.05 16.82 17.20
C ALA A 66 -13.49 17.80 16.15
N GLY A 67 -13.46 17.42 14.86
CA GLY A 67 -12.87 18.25 13.80
C GLY A 67 -11.35 18.41 13.90
N ILE A 68 -10.67 17.51 14.62
CA ILE A 68 -9.22 17.51 14.80
C ILE A 68 -8.60 16.53 13.80
N GLN A 69 -7.65 17.00 13.00
CA GLN A 69 -6.87 16.14 12.13
C GLN A 69 -5.91 15.31 12.98
N VAL A 70 -5.63 14.05 12.62
CA VAL A 70 -4.63 13.24 13.31
C VAL A 70 -3.56 12.79 12.32
N ILE A 71 -2.30 12.80 12.76
CA ILE A 71 -1.15 12.28 12.03
C ILE A 71 -0.46 11.26 12.92
N TRP A 72 -0.41 10.01 12.46
CA TRP A 72 0.33 8.95 13.13
C TRP A 72 1.78 8.92 12.65
N ILE A 73 2.71 9.08 13.60
CA ILE A 73 4.15 8.93 13.41
C ILE A 73 4.58 7.63 14.08
N VAL A 74 5.14 6.71 13.29
CA VAL A 74 5.55 5.40 13.80
C VAL A 74 6.96 5.49 14.40
N GLY A 75 7.19 4.87 15.55
CA GLY A 75 8.53 4.78 16.14
C GLY A 75 9.52 4.10 15.20
N GLY A 76 10.71 4.67 15.03
CA GLY A 76 11.74 4.14 14.13
C GLY A 76 12.20 2.72 14.49
N ASN A 77 12.02 2.30 15.74
CA ASN A 77 12.22 0.92 16.20
C ASN A 77 11.28 -0.10 15.54
N GLN A 78 10.13 0.34 15.02
CA GLN A 78 9.18 -0.50 14.29
C GLN A 78 9.57 -0.69 12.82
N LEU A 79 10.47 0.13 12.26
CA LEU A 79 10.94 -0.04 10.89
C LEU A 79 11.90 -1.24 10.79
N LYS A 80 11.33 -2.43 10.55
CA LYS A 80 12.09 -3.67 10.37
C LYS A 80 12.43 -3.89 8.90
N LYS A 81 13.61 -3.47 8.48
CA LYS A 81 14.13 -3.69 7.13
C LYS A 81 14.58 -5.15 6.94
N GLN A 82 14.22 -5.74 5.81
CA GLN A 82 14.80 -6.98 5.30
C GLN A 82 15.96 -6.70 4.35
N SER A 83 15.90 -5.58 3.62
CA SER A 83 17.01 -5.01 2.86
C SER A 83 16.75 -3.51 2.63
N ALA A 84 17.52 -2.86 1.76
CA ALA A 84 17.39 -1.43 1.47
C ALA A 84 15.96 -0.98 1.09
N TYR A 85 15.24 -1.80 0.29
CA TYR A 85 13.92 -1.48 -0.25
C TYR A 85 12.79 -2.38 0.25
N TRP A 86 13.11 -3.39 1.07
CA TRP A 86 12.14 -4.37 1.55
C TRP A 86 11.98 -4.23 3.06
N MET A 87 10.74 -4.08 3.53
CA MET A 87 10.42 -3.94 4.95
C MET A 87 9.31 -4.90 5.38
N LYS A 88 9.30 -5.26 6.66
CA LYS A 88 8.12 -5.87 7.29
C LYS A 88 7.06 -4.80 7.51
N PHE A 89 5.81 -5.16 7.24
CA PHE A 89 4.67 -4.27 7.33
C PHE A 89 3.67 -4.77 8.39
N SER A 90 3.43 -3.96 9.41
CA SER A 90 2.55 -4.29 10.54
C SER A 90 1.15 -3.70 10.39
N SER A 91 0.24 -4.09 11.28
CA SER A 91 -1.09 -3.47 11.40
C SER A 91 -1.00 -1.99 11.80
N LEU A 92 -0.08 -1.63 12.71
CA LEU A 92 0.19 -0.24 13.07
C LEU A 92 0.58 0.57 11.83
N MET A 93 1.51 0.06 11.02
CA MET A 93 1.90 0.72 9.77
C MET A 93 0.73 0.85 8.81
N ALA A 94 -0.09 -0.20 8.62
CA ALA A 94 -1.29 -0.09 7.79
C ALA A 94 -2.21 1.04 8.27
N PHE A 95 -2.46 1.10 9.57
CA PHE A 95 -3.32 2.09 10.19
C PHE A 95 -2.76 3.52 10.09
N SER A 96 -1.44 3.66 10.14
CA SER A 96 -0.72 4.94 10.06
C SER A 96 -0.43 5.41 8.63
N LEU A 97 -0.76 4.62 7.61
CA LEU A 97 -0.50 4.95 6.20
C LEU A 97 -1.32 6.18 5.79
N GLN A 98 -0.63 7.27 5.46
CA GLN A 98 -1.23 8.52 5.00
C GLN A 98 -1.57 8.41 3.51
N SER A 99 -2.68 9.02 3.10
CA SER A 99 -3.10 9.06 1.68
C SER A 99 -2.52 10.25 0.91
N TYR A 100 -2.26 11.36 1.61
CA TYR A 100 -1.75 12.61 1.05
C TYR A 100 -0.25 12.84 1.35
N PRO A 101 0.52 13.46 0.43
CA PRO A 101 0.16 13.76 -0.97
C PRO A 101 0.08 12.51 -1.84
N GLN A 102 0.63 11.41 -1.34
CA GLN A 102 0.58 10.07 -1.90
C GLN A 102 0.69 9.07 -0.74
N PRO A 103 0.32 7.79 -0.94
CA PRO A 103 0.55 6.72 0.03
C PRO A 103 1.95 6.74 0.64
N LEU A 104 2.06 7.14 1.92
CA LEU A 104 3.32 7.24 2.64
C LEU A 104 3.20 6.91 4.12
N LEU A 105 4.29 6.40 4.68
CA LEU A 105 4.45 6.25 6.12
C LEU A 105 5.49 7.23 6.63
N ILE A 106 5.20 7.82 7.79
CA ILE A 106 6.14 8.66 8.51
C ILE A 106 6.60 7.89 9.74
N PHE A 107 7.91 7.77 9.85
CA PHE A 107 8.56 7.29 11.06
C PHE A 107 9.40 8.39 11.70
N PHE A 108 9.62 8.27 13.00
CA PHE A 108 10.54 9.14 13.72
C PHE A 108 11.47 8.31 14.62
N CYS A 109 12.77 8.58 14.55
CA CYS A 109 13.78 7.93 15.38
C CYS A 109 14.47 8.97 16.29
N PRO A 110 14.12 9.02 17.59
CA PRO A 110 14.73 9.95 18.55
C PRO A 110 16.26 9.81 18.62
N LYS A 111 16.77 8.57 18.55
CA LYS A 111 18.22 8.28 18.62
C LYS A 111 18.98 8.87 17.43
N GLN A 112 18.39 8.79 16.23
CA GLN A 112 19.00 9.31 15.00
C GLN A 112 18.63 10.78 14.73
N LYS A 113 17.74 11.37 15.54
CA LYS A 113 17.18 12.71 15.34
C LYS A 113 16.71 12.92 13.90
N SER A 114 16.03 11.92 13.34
CA SER A 114 15.58 11.92 11.95
C SER A 114 14.17 11.37 11.80
N PHE A 115 13.44 11.95 10.86
CA PHE A 115 12.27 11.32 10.27
C PHE A 115 12.70 10.35 9.17
N MET A 116 11.85 9.37 8.90
CA MET A 116 12.01 8.48 7.76
C MET A 116 10.67 8.42 7.04
N LYS A 117 10.67 8.84 5.78
CA LYS A 117 9.52 8.80 4.89
C LYS A 117 9.59 7.55 4.03
N CYS A 118 8.65 6.63 4.20
CA CYS A 118 8.56 5.41 3.42
C CYS A 118 7.47 5.59 2.35
N ALA A 119 7.89 5.78 1.11
CA ALA A 119 7.02 5.96 -0.06
C ALA A 119 6.88 4.67 -0.87
N PHE A 120 5.92 4.66 -1.81
CA PHE A 120 5.66 3.56 -2.76
C PHE A 120 5.39 2.20 -2.07
N VAL A 121 4.64 2.25 -0.97
CA VAL A 121 4.31 1.10 -0.11
C VAL A 121 3.56 0.04 -0.91
N THR A 122 4.28 -0.96 -1.43
CA THR A 122 3.75 -1.95 -2.39
C THR A 122 3.94 -3.37 -1.85
N PRO A 123 2.88 -4.16 -1.62
CA PRO A 123 2.99 -5.49 -1.02
C PRO A 123 3.51 -6.52 -2.02
N PHE A 124 4.55 -7.26 -1.63
CA PHE A 124 4.93 -8.52 -2.30
C PHE A 124 4.27 -9.73 -1.62
N SER A 125 4.01 -9.63 -0.31
CA SER A 125 3.25 -10.62 0.46
C SER A 125 2.31 -9.93 1.45
N THR A 126 1.67 -10.71 2.34
CA THR A 126 0.85 -10.17 3.43
C THR A 126 1.61 -9.19 4.34
N ASN A 127 2.92 -9.37 4.55
CA ASN A 127 3.69 -8.60 5.51
C ASN A 127 5.06 -8.14 4.98
N VAL A 128 5.40 -8.42 3.72
CA VAL A 128 6.63 -7.95 3.08
C VAL A 128 6.26 -6.95 2.00
N PHE A 129 6.78 -5.73 2.14
CA PHE A 129 6.46 -4.61 1.28
C PHE A 129 7.74 -4.02 0.71
N PHE A 130 7.67 -3.65 -0.57
CA PHE A 130 8.60 -2.71 -1.16
C PHE A 130 8.28 -1.31 -0.60
N SER A 131 9.32 -0.55 -0.27
CA SER A 131 9.20 0.88 0.00
C SER A 131 10.53 1.59 -0.21
N HIS A 132 10.47 2.79 -0.77
CA HIS A 132 11.62 3.69 -0.82
C HIS A 132 11.66 4.50 0.48
N THR A 133 12.70 4.31 1.29
CA THR A 133 12.91 5.04 2.54
C THR A 133 13.78 6.27 2.30
N ILE A 134 13.24 7.46 2.58
CA ILE A 134 13.97 8.73 2.57
C ILE A 134 14.23 9.14 4.00
N TYR A 135 15.48 9.45 4.32
CA TYR A 135 15.89 9.91 5.64
C TYR A 135 15.92 11.43 5.68
N LEU A 136 15.33 12.00 6.73
CA LEU A 136 15.03 13.42 6.85
C LEU A 136 15.51 13.90 8.23
N PRO A 137 16.75 14.42 8.34
CA PRO A 137 17.29 14.95 9.59
C PRO A 137 16.44 16.09 10.18
N THR A 138 16.20 16.07 11.49
CA THR A 138 15.29 17.02 12.17
C THR A 138 15.77 18.47 12.23
N ASP A 139 17.05 18.71 11.99
CA ASP A 139 17.66 20.04 11.93
C ASP A 139 17.33 20.77 10.63
N THR A 140 17.19 20.04 9.53
CA THR A 140 16.97 20.58 8.17
C THR A 140 15.57 20.32 7.63
N THR A 141 14.82 19.40 8.23
CA THR A 141 13.48 19.02 7.77
C THR A 141 12.40 19.92 8.36
N THR A 142 11.59 20.55 7.51
CA THR A 142 10.36 21.25 7.93
C THR A 142 9.13 20.34 7.89
N PHE A 143 8.03 20.79 8.49
CA PHE A 143 6.74 20.10 8.44
C PHE A 143 6.23 19.93 7.02
N GLU A 144 6.39 20.94 6.17
CA GLU A 144 6.01 20.88 4.74
C GLU A 144 6.86 19.86 3.99
N MET A 145 8.16 19.79 4.27
CA MET A 145 9.06 18.82 3.64
C MET A 145 8.68 17.37 3.97
N LEU A 146 8.10 17.14 5.16
CA LEU A 146 7.64 15.81 5.58
C LEU A 146 6.48 15.31 4.70
N PHE A 147 5.63 16.23 4.23
CA PHE A 147 4.48 15.96 3.36
C PHE A 147 4.71 16.38 1.91
N SER A 148 5.96 16.53 1.48
CA SER A 148 6.29 16.72 0.05
C SER A 148 6.12 15.40 -0.72
N PRO A 149 5.59 15.44 -1.96
CA PRO A 149 5.49 14.25 -2.79
C PRO A 149 6.89 13.71 -3.12
N VAL A 150 6.96 12.40 -3.33
CA VAL A 150 8.20 11.73 -3.73
C VAL A 150 8.08 11.35 -5.19
N PRO A 151 8.99 11.79 -6.07
CA PRO A 151 8.95 11.44 -7.48
C PRO A 151 9.13 9.93 -7.65
N PHE A 152 8.31 9.31 -8.50
CA PHE A 152 8.37 7.87 -8.72
C PHE A 152 9.38 7.51 -9.80
N GLY A 153 10.42 6.77 -9.40
CA GLY A 153 11.37 6.13 -10.32
C GLY A 153 11.01 4.66 -10.53
N LYS A 154 10.50 4.30 -11.72
CA LYS A 154 10.07 2.93 -12.04
C LYS A 154 11.20 1.91 -12.04
N GLU A 155 12.42 2.34 -12.40
CA GLU A 155 13.60 1.50 -12.55
C GLU A 155 13.87 0.71 -11.27
N ARG A 156 13.90 1.41 -10.13
CA ARG A 156 14.24 0.78 -8.86
C ARG A 156 13.19 -0.23 -8.40
N LEU A 157 11.91 0.10 -8.53
CA LEU A 157 10.85 -0.85 -8.23
C LEU A 157 10.96 -2.07 -9.15
N GLY A 158 11.18 -1.86 -10.45
CA GLY A 158 11.32 -2.93 -11.43
C GLY A 158 12.49 -3.88 -11.12
N GLU A 159 13.67 -3.35 -10.88
CA GLU A 159 14.87 -4.14 -10.54
C GLU A 159 14.65 -5.00 -9.28
N GLU A 160 14.18 -4.37 -8.20
CA GLU A 160 13.97 -5.06 -6.93
C GLU A 160 12.85 -6.09 -7.03
N TRP A 161 11.77 -5.78 -7.76
CA TRP A 161 10.66 -6.71 -7.96
C TRP A 161 11.08 -7.92 -8.78
N LYS A 162 11.81 -7.70 -9.88
CA LYS A 162 12.37 -8.78 -10.72
C LYS A 162 13.26 -9.70 -9.89
N LYS A 163 14.21 -9.14 -9.13
CA LYS A 163 15.08 -9.92 -8.22
C LYS A 163 14.26 -10.75 -7.22
N ARG A 164 13.28 -10.12 -6.56
CA ARG A 164 12.44 -10.77 -5.54
C ARG A 164 11.57 -11.88 -6.13
N LYS A 165 10.93 -11.65 -7.29
CA LYS A 165 10.08 -12.63 -7.97
C LYS A 165 10.89 -13.80 -8.51
N ASN A 166 12.07 -13.54 -9.09
CA ASN A 166 12.99 -14.60 -9.52
C ASN A 166 13.46 -15.46 -8.34
N TYR A 167 13.83 -14.84 -7.21
CA TYR A 167 14.15 -15.56 -6.00
C TYR A 167 12.96 -16.42 -5.51
N PHE A 168 11.76 -15.88 -5.56
CA PHE A 168 10.53 -16.58 -5.15
C PHE A 168 10.21 -17.80 -6.02
N ARG A 169 10.45 -17.73 -7.34
CA ARG A 169 10.33 -18.88 -8.25
C ARG A 169 11.38 -19.95 -8.00
N LYS A 170 12.66 -19.55 -7.87
CA LYS A 170 13.79 -20.48 -7.64
C LYS A 170 13.72 -21.19 -6.30
N ASN A 171 13.17 -20.53 -5.28
CA ASN A 171 13.07 -21.06 -3.92
C ASN A 171 11.62 -21.46 -3.58
N ALA A 172 10.85 -21.90 -4.57
CA ALA A 172 9.43 -22.14 -4.36
C ALA A 172 9.15 -23.26 -3.33
N LEU A 173 9.95 -24.33 -3.30
CA LEU A 173 9.75 -25.44 -2.35
C LEU A 173 9.79 -25.02 -0.86
N PRO A 174 10.83 -24.32 -0.36
CA PRO A 174 10.85 -23.88 1.04
C PRO A 174 9.91 -22.71 1.34
N ILE A 175 9.62 -21.85 0.36
CA ILE A 175 8.81 -20.64 0.58
C ILE A 175 7.31 -20.96 0.60
N TRP A 176 6.87 -21.92 -0.22
CA TRP A 176 5.46 -22.25 -0.38
C TRP A 176 5.02 -23.24 0.70
N ASN A 177 4.89 -22.71 1.91
CA ASN A 177 4.42 -23.43 3.09
C ASN A 177 2.89 -23.36 3.25
N TYR A 178 2.40 -23.75 4.44
CA TYR A 178 0.98 -23.73 4.81
C TYR A 178 0.26 -22.41 4.49
N ASN A 179 0.93 -21.25 4.61
CA ASN A 179 0.33 -19.95 4.30
C ASN A 179 -0.06 -19.78 2.83
N TYR A 180 0.45 -20.64 1.95
CA TYR A 180 0.15 -20.67 0.51
C TYR A 180 -0.74 -21.87 0.12
N LYS A 181 -1.27 -22.63 1.08
CA LYS A 181 -2.05 -23.86 0.82
C LYS A 181 -3.18 -23.68 -0.19
N SER A 182 -3.91 -22.56 -0.13
CA SER A 182 -4.99 -22.26 -1.09
C SER A 182 -4.47 -22.01 -2.50
N LEU A 183 -3.32 -21.33 -2.63
CA LEU A 183 -2.66 -21.08 -3.91
C LEU A 183 -2.01 -22.35 -4.46
N LEU A 184 -1.35 -23.15 -3.63
CA LEU A 184 -0.80 -24.45 -4.02
C LEU A 184 -1.88 -25.40 -4.55
N ARG A 185 -3.02 -25.48 -3.87
CA ARG A 185 -4.19 -26.25 -4.34
C ARG A 185 -4.69 -25.74 -5.68
N LEU A 186 -4.72 -24.42 -5.87
CA LEU A 186 -5.10 -23.81 -7.15
C LEU A 186 -4.09 -24.20 -8.25
N LEU A 187 -2.79 -24.04 -8.02
CA LEU A 187 -1.78 -24.42 -9.02
C LEU A 187 -1.83 -25.91 -9.36
N TYR A 188 -2.02 -26.77 -8.37
CA TYR A 188 -2.18 -28.22 -8.57
C TYR A 188 -3.39 -28.55 -9.46
N GLN A 189 -4.53 -27.89 -9.23
CA GLN A 189 -5.74 -28.04 -10.07
C GLN A 189 -5.49 -27.70 -11.55
N PHE A 190 -4.58 -26.77 -11.81
CA PHE A 190 -4.20 -26.33 -13.16
C PHE A 190 -2.92 -27.02 -13.66
N LYS A 191 -2.42 -28.05 -12.95
CA LYS A 191 -1.19 -28.80 -13.27
C LYS A 191 0.05 -27.90 -13.43
N CYS A 192 0.11 -26.80 -12.66
CA CYS A 192 1.24 -25.89 -12.62
C CYS A 192 2.14 -26.19 -11.43
N THR A 193 3.46 -26.05 -11.62
CA THR A 193 4.39 -26.09 -10.49
C THR A 193 4.46 -24.72 -9.81
N PRO A 194 4.83 -24.65 -8.52
CA PRO A 194 5.09 -23.38 -7.84
C PRO A 194 6.19 -22.51 -8.46
N ALA A 195 7.09 -23.08 -9.25
CA ALA A 195 8.11 -22.32 -9.98
C ALA A 195 7.57 -21.74 -11.29
N SER A 196 6.57 -22.39 -11.90
CA SER A 196 6.02 -22.07 -13.23
C SER A 196 4.62 -21.45 -13.22
N PHE A 197 4.19 -20.84 -12.11
CA PHE A 197 2.90 -20.12 -12.10
C PHE A 197 2.88 -18.98 -13.14
N PRO A 198 1.72 -18.66 -13.73
CA PRO A 198 1.60 -17.62 -14.76
C PRO A 198 2.16 -16.26 -14.35
N SER A 199 2.88 -15.60 -15.28
CA SER A 199 3.56 -14.32 -15.02
C SER A 199 2.63 -13.17 -14.65
N GLU A 200 1.35 -13.25 -15.03
CA GLU A 200 0.30 -12.29 -14.68
C GLU A 200 -0.02 -12.29 -13.17
N ILE A 201 0.54 -13.23 -12.40
CA ILE A 201 0.41 -13.35 -10.95
C ILE A 201 1.66 -12.77 -10.26
N GLY A 202 1.45 -12.10 -9.13
CA GLY A 202 2.51 -11.48 -8.34
C GLY A 202 3.04 -10.17 -8.92
N VAL A 203 2.27 -9.49 -9.76
CA VAL A 203 2.64 -8.19 -10.32
C VAL A 203 2.40 -7.06 -9.30
N PRO A 204 3.27 -6.05 -9.23
CA PRO A 204 3.06 -4.92 -8.33
C PRO A 204 1.88 -4.07 -8.82
N LEU A 205 1.07 -3.54 -7.91
CA LEU A 205 0.01 -2.59 -8.23
C LEU A 205 0.03 -1.42 -7.23
N PRO A 206 -0.19 -0.17 -7.67
CA PRO A 206 -0.11 1.02 -6.82
C PRO A 206 -0.98 0.94 -5.58
N SER A 207 -2.21 0.42 -5.70
CA SER A 207 -3.18 0.37 -4.61
C SER A 207 -3.27 -1.01 -3.94
N ALA A 208 -2.39 -1.97 -4.27
CA ALA A 208 -2.46 -3.33 -3.71
C ALA A 208 -2.31 -3.36 -2.17
N PHE A 209 -1.73 -2.32 -1.55
CA PHE A 209 -1.65 -2.18 -0.10
C PHE A 209 -3.03 -2.21 0.58
N ALA A 210 -4.12 -1.93 -0.15
CA ALA A 210 -5.50 -2.02 0.33
C ALA A 210 -5.92 -3.42 0.81
N LEU A 211 -5.30 -4.47 0.27
CA LEU A 211 -5.64 -5.85 0.59
C LEU A 211 -4.65 -6.42 1.62
N GLN A 212 -5.20 -7.11 2.62
CA GLN A 212 -4.41 -7.90 3.57
C GLN A 212 -4.10 -9.28 2.99
N THR A 213 -5.01 -9.83 2.18
CA THR A 213 -4.76 -11.09 1.46
C THR A 213 -3.52 -10.95 0.58
N ASN A 214 -2.66 -11.97 0.60
CA ASN A 214 -1.43 -12.00 -0.17
C ASN A 214 -1.70 -11.73 -1.68
N PRO A 215 -0.95 -10.82 -2.32
CA PRO A 215 -1.08 -10.49 -3.75
C PRO A 215 -1.11 -11.68 -4.68
N PHE A 216 -0.21 -12.65 -4.49
CA PHE A 216 -0.14 -13.84 -5.31
C PHE A 216 -1.43 -14.67 -5.22
N ILE A 217 -2.04 -14.74 -4.03
CA ILE A 217 -3.27 -15.50 -3.82
C ILE A 217 -4.43 -14.83 -4.56
N TRP A 218 -4.70 -13.55 -4.29
CA TRP A 218 -5.90 -12.95 -4.85
C TRP A 218 -5.80 -12.71 -6.36
N GLN A 219 -4.61 -12.40 -6.87
CA GLN A 219 -4.37 -12.27 -8.31
C GLN A 219 -4.53 -13.63 -9.00
N ALA A 220 -3.99 -14.73 -8.44
CA ALA A 220 -4.17 -16.05 -9.02
C ALA A 220 -5.64 -16.51 -9.03
N PHE A 221 -6.37 -16.29 -7.94
CA PHE A 221 -7.79 -16.66 -7.88
C PHE A 221 -8.64 -15.84 -8.86
N LEU A 222 -8.32 -14.56 -9.05
CA LEU A 222 -9.00 -13.73 -10.05
C LEU A 222 -8.63 -14.18 -11.47
N TYR A 223 -7.34 -14.29 -11.77
CA TYR A 223 -6.86 -14.64 -13.11
C TYR A 223 -7.22 -16.07 -13.52
N MET A 224 -6.92 -17.07 -12.69
CA MET A 224 -7.07 -18.49 -13.06
C MET A 224 -8.49 -19.01 -12.84
N LYS A 225 -9.19 -18.59 -11.76
CA LYS A 225 -10.54 -19.12 -11.46
C LYS A 225 -11.70 -18.23 -11.87
N CYS A 226 -11.57 -16.92 -11.80
CA CYS A 226 -12.66 -16.03 -12.20
C CYS A 226 -12.64 -15.81 -13.72
N ILE A 227 -11.52 -15.27 -14.22
CA ILE A 227 -11.34 -14.93 -15.63
C ILE A 227 -11.01 -16.20 -16.45
N GLY A 228 -10.19 -17.08 -15.90
CA GLY A 228 -9.78 -18.32 -16.56
C GLY A 228 -10.93 -19.26 -16.92
N LYS A 229 -12.06 -19.19 -16.20
CA LYS A 229 -13.26 -20.00 -16.48
C LYS A 229 -14.11 -19.50 -17.66
N LEU A 230 -13.96 -18.24 -18.06
CA LEU A 230 -14.71 -17.68 -19.18
C LEU A 230 -14.19 -18.27 -20.50
N ALA A 231 -15.04 -18.49 -21.49
CA ALA A 231 -14.59 -18.74 -22.84
C ALA A 231 -14.01 -17.47 -23.47
N VAL A 232 -13.09 -17.63 -24.43
CA VAL A 232 -12.60 -16.49 -25.22
C VAL A 232 -13.78 -15.85 -25.95
N GLY A 233 -13.87 -14.52 -25.92
CA GLY A 233 -14.99 -13.75 -26.46
C GLY A 233 -16.07 -13.39 -25.44
N GLU A 234 -16.16 -14.09 -24.30
CA GLU A 234 -17.12 -13.76 -23.24
C GLU A 234 -16.77 -12.46 -22.52
N CYS A 235 -17.80 -11.83 -21.96
CA CYS A 235 -17.69 -10.56 -21.24
C CYS A 235 -17.84 -10.75 -19.72
N ILE A 236 -17.14 -9.93 -18.96
CA ILE A 236 -17.22 -9.86 -17.50
C ILE A 236 -17.27 -8.40 -17.05
N SER A 237 -18.13 -8.10 -16.07
CA SER A 237 -18.25 -6.75 -15.52
C SER A 237 -17.29 -6.53 -14.35
N LEU A 238 -16.82 -5.29 -14.19
CA LEU A 238 -16.00 -4.88 -13.04
C LEU A 238 -16.74 -5.11 -11.71
N GLN A 239 -18.06 -4.91 -11.70
CA GLN A 239 -18.90 -5.13 -10.53
C GLN A 239 -18.87 -6.59 -10.09
N TYR A 240 -19.01 -7.54 -11.04
CA TYR A 240 -18.93 -8.96 -10.74
C TYR A 240 -17.54 -9.32 -10.20
N VAL A 241 -16.47 -8.83 -10.84
CA VAL A 241 -15.09 -9.05 -10.39
C VAL A 241 -14.87 -8.52 -8.97
N CYS A 242 -15.35 -7.30 -8.66
CA CYS A 242 -15.22 -6.74 -7.32
C CYS A 242 -16.01 -7.57 -6.28
N SER A 243 -17.20 -8.05 -6.62
CA SER A 243 -18.00 -8.94 -5.76
C SER A 243 -17.32 -10.28 -5.54
N TYR A 244 -16.68 -10.84 -6.57
CA TYR A 244 -15.87 -12.05 -6.49
C TYR A 244 -14.70 -11.84 -5.53
N VAL A 245 -13.86 -10.82 -5.75
CA VAL A 245 -12.70 -10.50 -4.90
C VAL A 245 -13.12 -10.23 -3.44
N LYS A 246 -14.21 -9.49 -3.23
CA LYS A 246 -14.74 -9.20 -1.88
C LYS A 246 -15.03 -10.47 -1.07
N ARG A 247 -15.45 -11.57 -1.71
CA ARG A 247 -15.89 -12.79 -1.02
C ARG A 247 -14.76 -13.53 -0.30
N TYR A 248 -13.54 -13.48 -0.82
CA TYR A 248 -12.43 -14.30 -0.32
C TYR A 248 -11.21 -13.49 0.12
N THR A 249 -11.24 -12.16 -0.04
CA THR A 249 -10.13 -11.30 0.39
C THR A 249 -10.42 -10.58 1.69
N LYS A 250 -9.39 -10.47 2.53
CA LYS A 250 -9.37 -9.63 3.73
C LYS A 250 -8.82 -8.26 3.34
N ARG A 251 -9.46 -7.20 3.85
CA ARG A 251 -9.08 -5.80 3.61
C ARG A 251 -8.27 -5.29 4.79
N ARG A 252 -7.36 -4.35 4.53
CA ARG A 252 -6.70 -3.63 5.62
C ARG A 252 -7.59 -2.51 6.13
N ILE A 253 -7.42 -2.19 7.41
CA ILE A 253 -7.97 -0.98 8.00
C ILE A 253 -7.00 0.15 7.66
N LEU A 254 -7.48 1.07 6.83
CA LEU A 254 -6.72 2.19 6.27
C LEU A 254 -7.54 3.47 6.50
N PRO A 255 -7.44 4.10 7.68
CA PRO A 255 -8.32 5.19 8.08
C PRO A 255 -8.30 6.37 7.10
N TYR A 256 -7.14 6.67 6.53
CA TYR A 256 -6.93 7.82 5.64
C TYR A 256 -7.38 7.57 4.19
N PHE A 257 -7.98 6.42 3.89
CA PHE A 257 -8.37 6.04 2.54
C PHE A 257 -9.87 5.73 2.48
N SER A 258 -10.48 5.99 1.33
CA SER A 258 -11.84 5.52 1.05
C SER A 258 -11.98 4.02 1.34
N LYS A 259 -13.10 3.61 1.95
CA LYS A 259 -13.49 2.19 2.12
C LYS A 259 -13.57 1.40 0.81
N HIS A 260 -13.50 2.09 -0.34
CA HIS A 260 -13.48 1.52 -1.68
C HIS A 260 -12.10 1.46 -2.33
N ILE A 261 -11.01 1.84 -1.66
CA ILE A 261 -9.64 1.80 -2.20
C ILE A 261 -9.21 0.42 -2.72
N TRP A 262 -9.70 -0.66 -2.09
CA TRP A 262 -9.45 -2.02 -2.56
C TRP A 262 -10.06 -2.29 -3.95
N LYS A 263 -11.15 -1.61 -4.34
CA LYS A 263 -11.71 -1.70 -5.70
C LYS A 263 -10.78 -1.05 -6.71
N VAL A 264 -10.04 -0.01 -6.31
CA VAL A 264 -9.01 0.62 -7.16
C VAL A 264 -7.92 -0.41 -7.47
N ALA A 265 -7.42 -1.13 -6.46
CA ALA A 265 -6.44 -2.20 -6.66
C ALA A 265 -6.93 -3.31 -7.63
N VAL A 266 -8.20 -3.70 -7.51
CA VAL A 266 -8.82 -4.67 -8.43
C VAL A 266 -8.93 -4.09 -9.85
N THR A 267 -9.30 -2.82 -9.98
CA THR A 267 -9.42 -2.13 -11.28
C THR A 267 -8.05 -1.96 -11.94
N GLU A 268 -7.02 -1.64 -11.17
CA GLU A 268 -5.61 -1.60 -11.62
C GLU A 268 -5.21 -2.97 -12.19
N TYR A 269 -5.54 -4.06 -11.50
CA TYR A 269 -5.24 -5.41 -12.00
C TYR A 269 -5.98 -5.73 -13.30
N MET A 270 -7.28 -5.38 -13.40
CA MET A 270 -8.05 -5.55 -14.64
C MET A 270 -7.46 -4.73 -15.78
N THR A 271 -6.97 -3.52 -15.49
CA THR A 271 -6.29 -2.65 -16.47
C THR A 271 -4.96 -3.24 -16.91
N PHE A 272 -4.17 -3.78 -15.98
CA PHE A 272 -2.96 -4.54 -16.28
C PHE A 272 -3.26 -5.73 -17.21
N LEU A 273 -4.32 -6.50 -16.93
CA LEU A 273 -4.73 -7.61 -17.79
C LEU A 273 -5.18 -7.16 -19.19
N CYS A 274 -5.66 -5.92 -19.34
CA CYS A 274 -5.88 -5.33 -20.66
C CYS A 274 -4.56 -5.02 -21.37
N TYR A 275 -3.58 -4.43 -20.67
CA TYR A 275 -2.29 -4.08 -21.24
C TYR A 275 -1.51 -5.30 -21.75
N ILE A 276 -1.61 -6.42 -21.04
CA ILE A 276 -0.96 -7.69 -21.43
C ILE A 276 -1.82 -8.54 -22.40
N GLY A 277 -2.93 -7.99 -22.89
CA GLY A 277 -3.78 -8.61 -23.91
C GLY A 277 -4.62 -9.80 -23.44
N VAL A 278 -4.76 -10.05 -22.14
CA VAL A 278 -5.68 -11.07 -21.60
C VAL A 278 -7.12 -10.64 -21.79
N LEU A 279 -7.37 -9.35 -21.53
CA LEU A 279 -8.68 -8.73 -21.63
C LEU A 279 -8.65 -7.58 -22.64
N ARG A 280 -9.82 -7.19 -23.11
CA ARG A 280 -10.04 -5.93 -23.81
C ARG A 280 -11.19 -5.19 -23.16
N LYS A 281 -11.00 -3.92 -22.86
CA LYS A 281 -12.09 -3.07 -22.37
C LYS A 281 -13.05 -2.79 -23.53
N VAL A 282 -14.31 -3.20 -23.39
CA VAL A 282 -15.36 -3.06 -24.44
C VAL A 282 -16.50 -2.14 -24.00
N GLY A 283 -16.44 -1.62 -22.78
CA GLY A 283 -17.34 -0.60 -22.24
C GLY A 283 -16.74 0.03 -20.99
N THR A 284 -17.46 0.96 -20.35
CA THR A 284 -16.94 1.70 -19.18
C THR A 284 -16.47 0.77 -18.05
N TYR A 285 -17.25 -0.30 -17.79
CA TYR A 285 -16.99 -1.27 -16.73
C TYR A 285 -17.08 -2.73 -17.20
N THR A 286 -16.95 -2.96 -18.51
CA THR A 286 -17.10 -4.30 -19.11
C THR A 286 -15.84 -4.67 -19.89
N TYR A 287 -15.39 -5.90 -19.68
CA TYR A 287 -14.17 -6.47 -20.25
C TYR A 287 -14.51 -7.73 -21.02
N ARG A 288 -13.93 -7.90 -22.20
CA ARG A 288 -14.02 -9.13 -23.00
C ARG A 288 -12.74 -9.93 -22.84
N LYS A 289 -12.85 -11.25 -22.62
CA LYS A 289 -11.69 -12.14 -22.62
C LYS A 289 -11.16 -12.32 -24.05
N ILE A 290 -9.87 -12.10 -24.26
CA ILE A 290 -9.22 -12.16 -25.58
C ILE A 290 -8.36 -13.39 -25.74
N ARG A 291 -7.70 -13.84 -24.66
CA ARG A 291 -6.92 -15.08 -24.67
C ARG A 291 -7.12 -15.88 -23.39
N ASP A 292 -6.83 -17.17 -23.50
CA ASP A 292 -6.78 -18.07 -22.37
C ASP A 292 -5.55 -17.86 -21.48
N VAL A 293 -5.61 -18.48 -20.30
CA VAL A 293 -4.50 -18.50 -19.35
C VAL A 293 -3.30 -19.17 -20.00
N MET A 294 -2.21 -18.42 -20.13
CA MET A 294 -1.00 -18.91 -20.76
C MET A 294 -0.17 -19.72 -19.76
N MET A 295 0.12 -20.98 -20.11
CA MET A 295 0.99 -21.86 -19.34
C MET A 295 2.33 -22.01 -20.06
N LEU A 296 3.30 -21.22 -19.63
CA LEU A 296 4.66 -21.27 -20.15
C LEU A 296 5.41 -22.48 -19.60
N LYS A 297 6.23 -23.11 -20.42
CA LYS A 297 6.88 -24.38 -20.09
C LYS A 297 8.35 -24.23 -19.77
N THR A 298 9.05 -23.33 -20.46
CA THR A 298 10.50 -23.16 -20.24
C THR A 298 10.78 -22.02 -19.26
N GLU A 299 11.89 -22.11 -18.52
CA GLU A 299 12.30 -21.05 -17.59
C GLU A 299 12.57 -19.74 -18.34
N GLU A 300 13.17 -19.81 -19.53
CA GLU A 300 13.46 -18.64 -20.36
C GLU A 300 12.19 -17.90 -20.81
N GLU A 301 11.17 -18.63 -21.27
CA GLU A 301 9.87 -18.05 -21.61
C GLU A 301 9.24 -17.35 -20.41
N ILE A 302 9.26 -18.01 -19.24
CA ILE A 302 8.70 -17.48 -18.00
C ILE A 302 9.39 -16.19 -17.59
N ILE A 303 10.72 -16.14 -17.63
CA ILE A 303 11.50 -14.96 -17.28
C ILE A 303 11.19 -13.81 -18.23
N LYS A 304 11.22 -14.07 -19.55
CA LYS A 304 10.88 -13.06 -20.57
C LYS A 304 9.48 -12.51 -20.36
N HIS A 305 8.50 -13.37 -20.08
CA HIS A 305 7.13 -12.95 -19.89
C HIS A 305 6.87 -12.28 -18.52
N ASP A 306 7.62 -12.65 -17.48
CA ASP A 306 7.65 -11.91 -16.20
C ASP A 306 8.12 -10.47 -16.40
N GLU A 307 9.12 -10.25 -17.24
CA GLU A 307 9.60 -8.89 -17.58
C GLU A 307 8.54 -8.08 -18.31
N ILE A 308 7.87 -8.66 -19.31
CA ILE A 308 6.78 -7.99 -20.04
C ILE A 308 5.64 -7.63 -19.08
N CYS A 309 5.22 -8.57 -18.23
CA CYS A 309 4.20 -8.33 -17.20
C CYS A 309 4.61 -7.20 -16.24
N LEU A 310 5.88 -7.20 -15.81
CA LEU A 310 6.39 -6.18 -14.91
C LEU A 310 6.41 -4.80 -15.56
N ILE A 311 6.84 -4.68 -16.82
CA ILE A 311 6.84 -3.41 -17.56
C ILE A 311 5.43 -2.81 -17.61
N HIS A 312 4.42 -3.59 -18.00
CA HIS A 312 3.04 -3.12 -18.05
C HIS A 312 2.50 -2.78 -16.65
N ALA A 313 2.84 -3.55 -15.62
CA ALA A 313 2.44 -3.26 -14.25
C ALA A 313 3.06 -1.94 -13.73
N LEU A 314 4.34 -1.68 -14.04
CA LEU A 314 5.02 -0.45 -13.65
C LEU A 314 4.44 0.81 -14.32
N SER A 315 3.91 0.68 -15.54
CA SER A 315 3.22 1.81 -16.21
C SER A 315 2.02 2.35 -15.42
N LEU A 316 1.36 1.50 -14.61
CA LEU A 316 0.27 1.92 -13.73
C LEU A 316 0.76 2.81 -12.59
N PHE A 317 2.01 2.66 -12.15
CA PHE A 317 2.59 3.54 -11.14
C PHE A 317 2.91 4.91 -11.71
N GLU A 318 3.46 4.98 -12.92
CA GLU A 318 3.74 6.27 -13.59
C GLU A 318 2.45 7.08 -13.78
N ALA A 319 1.38 6.44 -14.25
CA ALA A 319 0.07 7.09 -14.37
C ALA A 319 -0.49 7.58 -13.01
N ASN A 320 -0.28 6.83 -11.93
CA ASN A 320 -0.83 7.18 -10.61
C ASN A 320 -0.02 8.21 -9.82
N PHE A 321 1.31 8.18 -9.94
CA PHE A 321 2.22 9.00 -9.12
C PHE A 321 2.82 10.18 -9.87
N ASN A 322 2.97 10.11 -11.21
CA ASN A 322 3.55 11.21 -12.01
C ASN A 322 2.50 12.08 -12.71
N MET A 323 1.27 11.57 -12.93
CA MET A 323 0.19 12.35 -13.59
C MET A 323 -0.81 12.99 -12.63
N ARG A 324 -0.65 12.89 -11.30
CA ARG A 324 -1.40 13.72 -10.34
C ARG A 324 -0.83 15.15 -10.30
N GLY A 325 -0.83 15.82 -11.46
CA GLY A 325 -0.61 17.26 -11.60
C GLY A 325 -1.85 18.05 -11.20
N GLY A 326 -2.41 17.77 -10.03
CA GLY A 326 -3.51 18.53 -9.44
C GLY A 326 -3.05 19.05 -8.10
N LYS A 327 -2.91 20.38 -7.98
CA LYS A 327 -2.81 21.09 -6.70
C LYS A 327 -4.06 20.79 -5.87
N GLY A 328 -4.09 19.62 -5.25
CA GLY A 328 -5.01 19.33 -4.17
C GLY A 328 -4.48 20.06 -2.96
N ASP A 329 -4.91 21.30 -2.79
CA ASP A 329 -4.75 22.01 -1.53
C ASP A 329 -5.13 21.07 -0.39
N ILE A 330 -4.32 21.05 0.67
CA ILE A 330 -4.52 20.38 1.97
C ILE A 330 -5.89 20.77 2.61
N ILE A 331 -6.64 21.66 1.95
CA ILE A 331 -7.70 22.48 2.49
C ILE A 331 -9.07 22.22 1.86
N LYS A 332 -9.18 21.74 0.61
CA LYS A 332 -10.48 21.69 -0.09
C LYS A 332 -11.03 20.30 -0.41
N ASN A 333 -10.19 19.29 -0.64
CA ASN A 333 -10.65 18.08 -1.34
C ASN A 333 -10.77 16.81 -0.48
N ASP A 334 -10.27 16.81 0.75
CA ASP A 334 -10.43 15.68 1.69
C ASP A 334 -11.21 16.11 2.94
N CYS A 335 -12.40 16.68 2.73
CA CYS A 335 -13.46 16.64 3.74
C CYS A 335 -14.12 15.24 3.79
N GLU A 336 -13.78 14.33 2.87
CA GLU A 336 -14.35 12.99 2.82
C GLU A 336 -13.36 11.89 3.27
N GLY A 337 -12.73 12.11 4.42
CA GLY A 337 -12.45 11.02 5.34
C GLY A 337 -13.71 10.67 6.13
N ILE A 338 -14.83 10.31 5.48
CA ILE A 338 -16.06 9.95 6.20
C ILE A 338 -16.18 8.43 6.32
N THR A 339 -16.65 7.98 7.49
CA THR A 339 -17.61 6.85 7.67
C THR A 339 -17.49 5.59 6.79
#